data_AF-A0A1F5H3X0-F1
#
_entry.id   AF-A0A1F5H3X0-F1
#
_cell.length_a   1.000
_cell.length_b   1.000
_cell.length_c   1.000
_cell.angle_alpha   90.00
_cell.angle_beta   90.00
_cell.angle_gamma   90.00
#
_symmetry.space_group_name_H-M   'P 1'
#
loop_
_entity.id
_entity.type
_entity.pdbx_description
1 polymer ?
#
loop_
_entity_poly.entity_id
_entity_poly.type
_entity_poly.pdbx_seq_one_letter_code
_entity_poly.pdbx_strand_id
1 'polypeptide(L)'
;MSFSRARLSPQKKLEILKKVFEEGLEVVSVCRLYGISRFSFYKWARVYKKVISDKSQVISKEKILLKLLEAKRPRGCGHFRSIKGKREKLVLEVVLKNPHWSSHQISKYLKSYKNGSYYISNHGVHNILKKHLLNTENLRIEFTGKHPVRSVFSARFSDYEKYLVLQEAEKNGLTISRVCRKFHISRYTYYAWLKKYQEERTIASLAHNRPRGEDHPRFVGDKIRKPVLDLVAANPEYSVHQLHRQLAGISGHHAIQNLLLREGLNTYDRRLAYAQSLPADRQVKVAPQYVPEIPVYRLRHLIAHFATVPRLLFANPKKGIWYLVFGILPLFVFFLWIRLLLGAGPGSSTLGMIFASVALTFGLFFFIYSMKYYITVLMVLKLASSGSANPPVKTDAGNSSTDGNTPGVEEPVSVAGEILARVSNFLHLEGVKAHLPGGLGSQRINPLLINLEKVELEGERPFVSIHVALYNEKRVVERLIQSCTSQAWYTPGNKPGLEESYKPGLREGARRANYEVILVDDSTDETTEIAKQSLIDNGWQQSSACLPARQVPG
;
A
#
# COMPACT_ATOMS: atom_id res chain seq x y z
N MET A 1 69.86 -11.07 54.58
CA MET A 1 68.50 -11.38 55.11
C MET A 1 67.46 -10.64 54.29
N SER A 2 66.77 -11.32 53.36
CA SER A 2 65.72 -10.74 52.54
C SER A 2 64.45 -10.60 53.38
N PHE A 3 64.25 -9.43 54.01
CA PHE A 3 62.97 -9.10 54.62
C PHE A 3 61.91 -9.07 53.52
N SER A 4 61.07 -10.12 53.46
CA SER A 4 59.81 -10.06 52.74
C SER A 4 59.10 -8.80 53.23
N ARG A 5 58.90 -7.82 52.35
CA ARG A 5 58.17 -6.57 52.67
C ARG A 5 56.70 -6.90 52.88
N ALA A 6 56.38 -7.52 54.01
CA ALA A 6 55.02 -7.69 54.47
C ALA A 6 54.38 -6.30 54.55
N ARG A 7 53.24 -6.13 53.87
CA ARG A 7 52.55 -4.84 53.84
C ARG A 7 52.03 -4.53 55.25
N LEU A 8 52.45 -3.39 55.78
CA LEU A 8 52.01 -2.92 57.09
C LEU A 8 50.49 -2.73 57.15
N SER A 9 49.88 -3.19 58.25
CA SER A 9 48.47 -2.98 58.54
C SER A 9 48.17 -1.48 58.77
N PRO A 10 46.93 -1.03 58.57
CA PRO A 10 46.56 0.38 58.81
C PRO A 10 46.84 0.84 60.25
N GLN A 11 46.63 -0.04 61.23
CA GLN A 11 46.95 0.20 62.65
C GLN A 11 48.44 0.46 62.84
N LYS A 12 49.29 -0.39 62.27
CA LYS A 12 50.75 -0.24 62.40
C LYS A 12 51.28 1.00 61.69
N LYS A 13 50.63 1.43 60.59
CA LYS A 13 50.94 2.72 59.96
C LYS A 13 50.56 3.91 60.84
N LEU A 14 49.44 3.83 61.55
CA LEU A 14 49.00 4.87 62.46
C LEU A 14 49.96 5.00 63.65
N GLU A 15 50.34 3.88 64.25
CA GLU A 15 51.34 3.83 65.33
C GLU A 15 52.65 4.53 64.92
N ILE A 16 53.17 4.22 63.72
CA ILE A 16 54.39 4.84 63.17
C ILE A 16 54.24 6.35 62.99
N LEU A 17 53.05 6.83 62.62
CA LEU A 17 52.78 8.25 62.48
C LEU A 17 52.71 8.95 63.84
N LYS A 18 52.09 8.33 64.85
CA LYS A 18 52.03 8.85 66.22
C LYS A 18 53.43 9.00 66.82
N LYS A 19 54.30 8.02 66.64
CA LYS A 19 55.71 8.09 67.09
C LYS A 19 56.49 9.29 66.56
N VAL A 20 56.17 9.78 65.36
CA VAL A 20 56.83 10.96 64.80
C VAL A 20 56.11 12.26 65.19
N PHE A 21 54.78 12.28 65.17
CA PHE A 21 54.01 13.51 65.35
C PHE A 21 53.58 13.81 66.79
N GLU A 22 53.45 12.80 67.65
CA GLU A 22 53.09 12.93 69.07
C GLU A 22 54.33 12.80 69.96
N GLU A 23 55.20 11.82 69.70
CA GLU A 23 56.42 11.57 70.51
C GLU A 23 57.66 12.34 70.02
N GLY A 24 57.58 13.00 68.86
CA GLY A 24 58.65 13.87 68.34
C GLY A 24 59.89 13.16 67.79
N LEU A 25 59.81 11.86 67.48
CA LEU A 25 60.97 11.11 66.96
C LEU A 25 61.36 11.52 65.54
N GLU A 26 62.66 11.44 65.24
CA GLU A 26 63.18 11.76 63.91
C GLU A 26 62.66 10.80 62.84
N VAL A 27 62.17 11.34 61.71
CA VAL A 27 61.61 10.54 60.60
C VAL A 27 62.59 9.47 60.10
N VAL A 28 63.88 9.79 60.07
CA VAL A 28 64.93 8.90 59.56
C VAL A 28 65.10 7.67 60.46
N SER A 29 65.11 7.86 61.78
CA SER A 29 65.26 6.76 62.75
C SER A 29 64.05 5.83 62.70
N VAL A 30 62.83 6.38 62.69
CA VAL A 30 61.58 5.61 62.60
C VAL A 30 61.47 4.84 61.28
N CYS A 31 61.84 5.45 60.15
CA CYS A 31 61.83 4.76 58.85
C CYS A 31 62.84 3.59 58.81
N ARG A 32 64.02 3.74 59.43
CA ARG A 32 65.01 2.66 59.54
C ARG A 32 64.52 1.54 60.45
N LEU A 33 63.98 1.89 61.63
CA LEU A 33 63.47 0.94 62.63
C LEU A 33 62.39 0.02 62.06
N TYR A 34 61.44 0.59 61.31
CA TYR A 34 60.31 -0.16 60.75
C TYR A 34 60.57 -0.68 59.31
N GLY A 35 61.75 -0.42 58.73
CA GLY A 35 62.11 -0.87 57.39
C GLY A 35 61.28 -0.24 56.26
N ILE A 36 60.90 1.03 56.41
CA ILE A 36 59.98 1.76 55.50
C ILE A 36 60.75 2.82 54.71
N SER A 37 60.39 3.01 53.45
CA SER A 37 60.93 4.13 52.69
C SER A 37 60.35 5.46 53.18
N ARG A 38 61.21 6.48 53.33
CA ARG A 38 60.79 7.87 53.65
C ARG A 38 59.64 8.34 52.75
N PHE A 39 59.66 7.97 51.47
CA PHE A 39 58.57 8.24 50.53
C PHE A 39 57.21 7.67 50.99
N SER A 40 57.17 6.42 51.44
CA SER A 40 55.94 5.79 51.94
C SER A 40 55.46 6.47 53.23
N PHE A 41 56.39 6.81 54.11
CA PHE A 41 56.10 7.56 55.34
C PHE A 41 55.48 8.92 55.03
N TYR A 42 56.11 9.75 54.19
CA TYR A 42 55.59 11.08 53.86
C TYR A 42 54.23 11.02 53.15
N LYS A 43 53.97 9.97 52.37
CA LYS A 43 52.65 9.71 51.77
C LYS A 43 51.58 9.50 52.83
N TRP A 44 51.87 8.78 53.91
CA TRP A 44 50.94 8.59 55.03
C TRP A 44 50.84 9.84 55.90
N ALA A 45 51.96 10.53 56.15
CA ALA A 45 52.02 11.76 56.92
C ALA A 45 51.15 12.88 56.33
N ARG A 46 51.09 12.98 55.00
CA ARG A 46 50.20 13.93 54.32
C ARG A 46 48.72 13.69 54.64
N VAL A 47 48.33 12.42 54.71
CA VAL A 47 46.96 12.02 55.08
C VAL A 47 46.72 12.30 56.57
N TYR A 48 47.70 12.00 57.41
CA TYR A 48 47.66 12.22 58.86
C TYR A 48 47.45 13.70 59.22
N LYS A 49 48.30 14.60 58.68
CA LYS A 49 48.21 16.05 58.90
C LYS A 49 46.86 16.63 58.49
N LYS A 50 46.30 16.18 57.36
CA LYS A 50 45.01 16.66 56.84
C LYS A 50 43.84 16.35 57.78
N VAL A 51 43.87 15.22 58.48
CA VAL A 51 42.79 14.82 59.40
C VAL A 51 42.94 15.50 60.76
N ILE A 52 44.17 15.78 61.19
CA ILE A 52 44.43 16.42 62.48
C ILE A 52 44.10 17.92 62.46
N SER A 53 44.27 18.60 61.32
CA SER A 53 43.93 20.00 61.16
C SER A 53 42.44 20.32 61.32
N ASP A 54 41.56 19.32 61.21
CA ASP A 54 40.12 19.49 61.41
C ASP A 54 39.76 19.52 62.90
N LYS A 55 38.95 20.48 63.36
CA LYS A 55 38.59 20.68 64.79
C LYS A 55 37.55 19.67 65.34
N SER A 56 37.20 18.62 64.61
CA SER A 56 36.20 17.62 65.03
C SER A 56 36.70 16.70 66.17
N GLN A 57 35.76 16.06 66.90
CA GLN A 57 36.02 15.16 68.05
C GLN A 57 37.09 14.08 67.79
N VAL A 58 37.85 13.72 68.83
CA VAL A 58 39.05 12.84 68.75
C VAL A 58 38.73 11.39 68.36
N ILE A 59 37.67 10.80 68.90
CA ILE A 59 37.31 9.38 68.67
C ILE A 59 36.92 9.13 67.20
N SER A 60 36.38 10.13 66.51
CA SER A 60 36.05 10.01 65.09
C SER A 60 37.30 10.08 64.20
N LYS A 61 38.37 10.79 64.61
CA LYS A 61 39.60 10.96 63.82
C LYS A 61 40.38 9.68 63.63
N GLU A 62 40.56 8.86 64.68
CA GLU A 62 41.29 7.59 64.56
C GLU A 62 40.61 6.63 63.61
N LYS A 63 39.28 6.51 63.69
CA LYS A 63 38.48 5.67 62.80
C LYS A 63 38.58 6.15 61.35
N ILE A 64 38.59 7.46 61.12
CA ILE A 64 38.81 8.08 59.80
C ILE A 64 40.22 7.77 59.29
N LEU A 65 41.25 7.91 60.12
CA LEU A 65 42.64 7.65 59.76
C LEU A 65 42.89 6.19 59.40
N LEU A 66 42.35 5.24 60.18
CA LEU A 66 42.44 3.81 59.87
C LEU A 66 41.85 3.50 58.49
N LYS A 67 40.69 4.10 58.16
CA LYS A 67 40.05 3.94 56.84
C LYS A 67 40.86 4.58 55.71
N LEU A 68 41.51 5.72 55.95
CA LEU A 68 42.30 6.44 54.93
C LEU A 68 43.69 5.83 54.70
N LEU A 69 44.30 5.25 55.74
CA LEU A 69 45.60 4.55 55.68
C LEU A 69 45.47 3.13 55.10
N GLU A 70 44.25 2.63 54.93
CA GLU A 70 43.95 1.40 54.22
C GLU A 70 44.37 1.49 52.75
N ALA A 71 44.95 0.41 52.23
CA ALA A 71 45.42 0.38 50.85
C ALA A 71 44.22 0.35 49.88
N LYS A 72 43.89 1.50 49.27
CA LYS A 72 42.78 1.67 48.30
C LYS A 72 42.93 0.94 46.97
N ARG A 73 43.76 -0.10 46.84
CA ARG A 73 43.80 -0.86 45.57
C ARG A 73 42.47 -1.63 45.46
N PRO A 74 41.68 -1.40 44.40
CA PRO A 74 40.45 -2.16 44.21
C PRO A 74 40.80 -3.65 44.12
N ARG A 75 40.17 -4.48 44.95
CA ARG A 75 40.38 -5.93 44.98
C ARG A 75 39.08 -6.66 44.77
N GLY A 76 39.22 -7.92 44.37
CA GLY A 76 38.10 -8.84 44.17
C GLY A 76 37.04 -8.20 43.29
N CYS A 77 35.88 -7.97 43.88
CA CYS A 77 34.70 -7.52 43.19
C CYS A 77 34.81 -6.04 42.72
N GLY A 78 35.68 -5.22 43.32
CA GLY A 78 35.92 -3.84 42.90
C GLY A 78 37.01 -3.69 41.83
N HIS A 79 37.72 -4.77 41.47
CA HIS A 79 38.82 -4.72 40.52
C HIS A 79 38.32 -4.46 39.10
N PHE A 80 38.99 -3.58 38.34
CA PHE A 80 38.62 -3.22 36.97
C PHE A 80 38.64 -4.40 35.99
N ARG A 81 39.46 -5.43 36.26
CA ARG A 81 39.45 -6.70 35.50
C ARG A 81 38.48 -7.76 36.05
N SER A 82 37.72 -7.47 37.11
CA SER A 82 36.74 -8.43 37.63
C SER A 82 35.58 -8.51 36.65
N ILE A 83 35.24 -9.73 36.24
CA ILE A 83 34.15 -9.98 35.30
C ILE A 83 32.88 -10.12 36.13
N LYS A 84 31.94 -9.18 35.94
CA LYS A 84 30.68 -9.11 36.66
C LYS A 84 29.51 -8.81 35.73
N GLY A 85 28.30 -9.02 36.24
CA GLY A 85 27.07 -8.57 35.58
C GLY A 85 26.77 -9.42 34.35
N LYS A 86 26.51 -8.78 33.20
CA LYS A 86 26.04 -9.47 31.99
C LYS A 86 27.02 -10.53 31.50
N ARG A 87 28.33 -10.26 31.50
CA ARG A 87 29.36 -11.22 31.03
C ARG A 87 29.42 -12.47 31.91
N GLU A 88 29.36 -12.30 33.23
CA GLU A 88 29.34 -13.40 34.19
C GLU A 88 28.08 -14.28 34.02
N LYS A 89 26.91 -13.63 33.95
CA LYS A 89 25.63 -14.35 33.72
C LYS A 89 25.62 -15.12 32.41
N LEU A 90 26.26 -14.60 31.38
CA LEU A 90 26.33 -15.24 30.07
C LEU A 90 27.20 -16.50 30.10
N VAL A 91 28.31 -16.50 30.84
CA VAL A 91 29.09 -17.73 31.10
C VAL A 91 28.21 -18.79 31.77
N LEU A 92 27.46 -18.41 32.80
CA LEU A 92 26.58 -19.34 33.51
C LEU A 92 25.42 -19.84 32.63
N GLU A 93 24.87 -18.99 31.75
CA GLU A 93 23.86 -19.39 30.77
C GLU A 93 24.41 -20.44 29.78
N VAL A 94 25.65 -20.25 29.32
CA VAL A 94 26.31 -21.24 28.44
C VAL A 94 26.51 -22.56 29.17
N VAL A 95 26.87 -22.53 30.46
CA VAL A 95 27.00 -23.73 31.30
C VAL A 95 25.66 -24.46 31.43
N LEU A 96 24.55 -23.73 31.64
CA LEU A 96 23.22 -24.33 31.76
C LEU A 96 22.78 -25.01 30.46
N LYS A 97 23.11 -24.42 29.31
CA LYS A 97 22.80 -24.99 27.99
C LYS A 97 23.70 -26.16 27.64
N ASN A 98 24.97 -26.09 28.02
CA ASN A 98 26.00 -27.06 27.63
C ASN A 98 26.86 -27.44 28.86
N PRO A 99 26.34 -28.29 29.78
CA PRO A 99 27.05 -28.62 31.02
C PRO A 99 28.35 -29.42 30.78
N HIS A 100 28.43 -30.15 29.67
CA HIS A 100 29.60 -30.93 29.25
C HIS A 100 30.76 -30.06 28.75
N TRP A 101 30.54 -28.78 28.46
CA TRP A 101 31.59 -27.93 27.89
C TRP A 101 32.67 -27.55 28.90
N SER A 102 33.91 -27.64 28.45
CA SER A 102 35.09 -27.13 29.16
C SER A 102 35.18 -25.60 29.12
N SER A 103 35.98 -25.00 30.01
CA SER A 103 36.21 -23.55 30.02
C SER A 103 36.75 -23.01 28.69
N HIS A 104 37.53 -23.84 27.96
CA HIS A 104 38.05 -23.52 26.63
C HIS A 104 36.94 -23.45 25.58
N GLN A 105 36.04 -24.43 25.55
CA GLN A 105 34.90 -24.46 24.63
C GLN A 105 33.98 -23.25 24.88
N ILE A 106 33.70 -22.95 26.15
CA ILE A 106 32.91 -21.77 26.54
C ILE A 106 33.60 -20.48 26.04
N SER A 107 34.90 -20.31 26.29
CA SER A 107 35.65 -19.12 25.84
C SER A 107 35.65 -18.98 24.31
N LYS A 108 35.81 -20.09 23.57
CA LYS A 108 35.75 -20.11 22.09
C LYS A 108 34.37 -19.68 21.58
N TYR A 109 33.29 -20.20 22.17
CA TYR A 109 31.93 -19.79 21.84
C TYR A 109 31.69 -18.30 22.09
N LEU A 110 32.17 -17.77 23.23
CA LEU A 110 32.04 -16.35 23.55
C LEU A 110 32.81 -15.42 22.61
N LYS A 111 33.86 -15.91 21.96
CA LYS A 111 34.63 -15.15 20.98
C LYS A 111 33.86 -14.93 19.69
N SER A 112 33.08 -15.91 19.23
CA SER A 112 32.23 -15.79 18.03
C SER A 112 30.85 -15.18 18.32
N TYR A 113 30.37 -15.27 19.55
CA TYR A 113 29.05 -14.76 19.93
C TYR A 113 28.93 -13.23 19.78
N LYS A 114 27.94 -12.77 19.01
CA LYS A 114 27.65 -11.34 18.73
C LYS A 114 28.91 -10.55 18.33
N ASN A 115 29.63 -11.05 17.34
CA ASN A 115 30.86 -10.42 16.81
C ASN A 115 31.92 -10.16 17.89
N GLY A 116 31.97 -10.99 18.94
CA GLY A 116 32.99 -10.91 19.99
C GLY A 116 32.76 -9.85 21.07
N SER A 117 31.61 -9.16 21.10
CA SER A 117 31.32 -8.11 22.09
C SER A 117 31.37 -8.59 23.55
N TYR A 118 31.17 -9.89 23.75
CA TYR A 118 31.19 -10.56 25.07
C TYR A 118 32.37 -11.51 25.25
N TYR A 119 33.47 -11.30 24.50
CA TYR A 119 34.66 -12.12 24.64
C TYR A 119 35.21 -12.11 26.07
N ILE A 120 35.54 -13.31 26.56
CA ILE A 120 36.18 -13.56 27.85
C ILE A 120 37.30 -14.58 27.61
N SER A 121 38.50 -14.29 28.12
CA SER A 121 39.63 -15.22 28.06
C SER A 121 39.32 -16.51 28.83
N ASN A 122 39.95 -17.63 28.44
CA ASN A 122 39.77 -18.91 29.12
C ASN A 122 40.00 -18.83 30.64
N HIS A 123 41.04 -18.12 31.08
CA HIS A 123 41.29 -17.89 32.51
C HIS A 123 40.17 -17.09 33.19
N GLY A 124 39.55 -16.14 32.47
CA GLY A 124 38.38 -15.40 32.96
C GLY A 124 37.17 -16.33 33.16
N VAL A 125 36.91 -17.23 32.22
CA VAL A 125 35.85 -18.24 32.32
C VAL A 125 36.12 -19.19 33.48
N HIS A 126 37.33 -19.74 33.58
CA HIS A 126 37.72 -20.64 34.66
C HIS A 126 37.52 -20.01 36.05
N ASN A 127 37.90 -18.73 36.23
CA ASN A 127 37.67 -18.02 37.48
C ASN A 127 36.18 -17.88 37.83
N ILE A 128 35.30 -17.69 36.83
CA ILE A 128 33.85 -17.63 37.04
C ILE A 128 33.33 -18.99 37.46
N LEU A 129 33.75 -20.07 36.78
CA LEU A 129 33.37 -21.43 37.16
C LEU A 129 33.82 -21.74 38.60
N LYS A 130 35.05 -21.38 38.97
CA LYS A 130 35.58 -21.59 40.32
C LYS A 130 34.81 -20.81 41.37
N LYS A 131 34.41 -19.58 41.06
CA LYS A 131 33.60 -18.73 41.95
C LYS A 131 32.22 -19.34 42.25
N HIS A 132 31.62 -20.04 41.29
CA HIS A 132 30.31 -20.68 41.43
C HIS A 132 30.37 -22.18 41.74
N LEU A 133 31.57 -22.73 42.01
CA LEU A 133 31.79 -24.16 42.25
C LEU A 133 31.39 -25.05 41.06
N LEU A 134 31.63 -24.60 39.83
CA LEU A 134 31.26 -25.28 38.57
C LEU A 134 32.47 -25.80 37.78
N ASN A 135 33.54 -26.17 38.50
CA ASN A 135 34.82 -26.56 37.89
C ASN A 135 34.74 -27.90 37.17
N THR A 136 34.06 -28.87 37.76
CA THR A 136 33.88 -30.22 37.18
C THR A 136 32.58 -30.29 36.39
N GLU A 137 32.54 -31.24 35.46
CA GLU A 137 31.35 -31.50 34.65
C GLU A 137 30.16 -31.95 35.48
N ASN A 138 30.37 -32.85 36.45
CA ASN A 138 29.30 -33.31 37.35
C ASN A 138 28.65 -32.15 38.12
N LEU A 139 29.45 -31.19 38.60
CA LEU A 139 28.93 -29.99 39.28
C LEU A 139 28.15 -29.09 38.33
N ARG A 140 28.53 -29.02 37.05
CA ARG A 140 27.75 -28.31 36.01
C ARG A 140 26.44 -29.01 35.71
N ILE A 141 26.42 -30.34 35.63
CA ILE A 141 25.19 -31.13 35.43
C ILE A 141 24.24 -30.95 36.62
N GLU A 142 24.75 -31.04 37.85
CA GLU A 142 23.96 -30.81 39.07
C GLU A 142 23.41 -29.37 39.12
N PHE A 143 24.24 -28.39 38.74
CA PHE A 143 23.83 -27.00 38.62
C PHE A 143 22.71 -26.81 37.59
N THR A 144 22.80 -27.47 36.44
CA THR A 144 21.73 -27.48 35.44
C THR A 144 20.46 -28.14 35.97
N GLY A 145 20.56 -29.23 36.74
CA GLY A 145 19.42 -29.87 37.39
C GLY A 145 18.70 -28.96 38.41
N LYS A 146 19.44 -28.09 39.09
CA LYS A 146 18.88 -27.07 40.01
C LYS A 146 18.21 -25.90 39.27
N HIS A 147 18.51 -25.71 37.99
CA HIS A 147 18.00 -24.61 37.16
C HIS A 147 17.13 -25.12 36.01
N PRO A 148 15.83 -25.42 36.26
CA PRO A 148 14.94 -26.03 35.26
C PRO A 148 14.76 -25.18 33.98
N VAL A 149 14.84 -23.86 34.09
CA VAL A 149 14.67 -22.90 32.98
C VAL A 149 15.95 -22.75 32.14
N ARG A 150 17.04 -23.46 32.50
CA ARG A 150 18.36 -23.41 31.84
C ARG A 150 18.85 -21.99 31.50
N SER A 151 18.49 -20.99 32.31
CA SER A 151 18.85 -19.59 32.12
C SER A 151 19.16 -18.89 33.45
N VAL A 152 20.23 -18.10 33.48
CA VAL A 152 20.65 -17.26 34.63
C VAL A 152 20.22 -15.80 34.47
N PHE A 153 19.85 -15.41 33.27
CA PHE A 153 19.20 -14.12 33.08
C PHE A 153 17.74 -14.25 33.49
N SER A 154 17.20 -13.20 34.13
CA SER A 154 15.76 -13.01 34.26
C SER A 154 15.19 -12.75 32.86
N ALA A 155 15.12 -13.80 32.03
CA ALA A 155 14.87 -13.70 30.61
C ALA A 155 13.82 -14.73 30.22
N ARG A 156 12.63 -14.16 29.91
CA ARG A 156 11.51 -14.70 29.14
C ARG A 156 11.41 -16.23 29.16
N PHE A 157 10.70 -16.72 30.16
CA PHE A 157 10.07 -18.03 30.08
C PHE A 157 9.33 -18.14 28.76
N SER A 158 9.57 -19.23 28.04
CA SER A 158 8.68 -19.69 26.97
C SER A 158 7.27 -19.86 27.51
N ASP A 159 6.26 -19.79 26.65
CA ASP A 159 4.86 -19.95 27.08
C ASP A 159 4.63 -21.35 27.68
N TYR A 160 5.32 -22.36 27.14
CA TYR A 160 5.38 -23.71 27.71
C TYR A 160 6.09 -23.75 29.07
N GLU A 161 7.19 -23.02 29.25
CA GLU A 161 7.90 -22.97 30.52
C GLU A 161 7.08 -22.26 31.60
N LYS A 162 6.32 -21.21 31.24
CA LYS A 162 5.37 -20.56 32.16
C LYS A 162 4.28 -21.55 32.59
N TYR A 163 3.77 -22.35 31.66
CA TYR A 163 2.79 -23.39 31.96
C TYR A 163 3.36 -24.44 32.92
N LEU A 164 4.59 -24.92 32.70
CA LEU A 164 5.25 -25.86 33.61
C LEU A 164 5.39 -25.31 35.04
N VAL A 165 5.71 -24.02 35.19
CA VAL A 165 5.78 -23.37 36.50
C VAL A 165 4.44 -23.39 37.23
N LEU A 166 3.34 -23.15 36.50
CA LEU A 166 1.99 -23.20 37.07
C LEU A 166 1.60 -24.63 37.44
N GLN A 167 1.86 -25.59 36.55
CA GLN A 167 1.55 -27.00 36.78
C GLN A 167 2.34 -27.58 37.97
N GLU A 168 3.57 -27.13 38.19
CA GLU A 168 4.39 -27.59 39.31
C GLU A 168 3.86 -27.14 40.68
N ALA A 169 3.17 -26.00 40.76
CA ALA A 169 2.46 -25.61 41.97
C ALA A 169 1.24 -26.50 42.26
N GLU A 170 0.54 -26.95 41.21
CA GLU A 170 -0.65 -27.81 41.33
C GLU A 170 -0.29 -29.27 41.63
N LYS A 171 0.66 -29.86 40.89
CA LYS A 171 1.01 -31.29 41.02
C LYS A 171 1.74 -31.66 42.30
N ASN A 172 2.65 -30.79 42.76
CA ASN A 172 3.55 -31.13 43.86
C ASN A 172 3.06 -30.60 45.22
N GLY A 173 1.89 -29.93 45.27
CA GLY A 173 1.37 -29.30 46.49
C GLY A 173 2.32 -28.30 47.14
N LEU A 174 3.30 -27.78 46.38
CA LEU A 174 4.34 -26.90 46.90
C LEU A 174 3.74 -25.51 47.16
N THR A 175 4.14 -24.89 48.26
CA THR A 175 3.76 -23.50 48.51
C THR A 175 4.26 -22.61 47.36
N ILE A 176 3.42 -21.68 46.92
CA ILE A 176 3.73 -20.75 45.81
C ILE A 176 5.05 -20.02 46.05
N SER A 177 5.36 -19.68 47.31
CA SER A 177 6.63 -19.08 47.73
C SER A 177 7.86 -19.98 47.49
N ARG A 178 7.70 -21.31 47.57
CA ARG A 178 8.77 -22.27 47.28
C ARG A 178 8.95 -22.46 45.77
N VAL A 179 7.86 -22.52 45.01
CA VAL A 179 7.88 -22.55 43.54
C VAL A 179 8.54 -21.28 42.98
N CYS A 180 8.14 -20.11 43.46
CA CYS A 180 8.73 -18.83 43.03
C CYS A 180 10.23 -18.75 43.31
N ARG A 181 10.69 -19.28 44.45
CA ARG A 181 12.12 -19.38 44.79
C ARG A 181 12.86 -20.35 43.88
N LYS A 182 12.28 -21.52 43.59
CA LYS A 182 12.85 -22.56 42.71
C LYS A 182 13.06 -22.03 41.29
N PHE A 183 12.08 -21.30 40.76
CA PHE A 183 12.12 -20.76 39.40
C PHE A 183 12.68 -19.33 39.30
N HIS A 184 13.14 -18.76 40.41
CA HIS A 184 13.64 -17.38 40.49
C HIS A 184 12.69 -16.32 39.92
N ILE A 185 11.38 -16.50 40.14
CA ILE A 185 10.34 -15.55 39.75
C ILE A 185 9.77 -14.82 40.97
N SER A 186 9.28 -13.61 40.75
CA SER A 186 8.53 -12.91 41.79
C SER A 186 7.13 -13.52 41.95
N ARG A 187 6.58 -13.48 43.17
CA ARG A 187 5.19 -13.89 43.42
C ARG A 187 4.20 -13.11 42.54
N TYR A 188 4.45 -11.82 42.32
CA TYR A 188 3.65 -10.98 41.43
C TYR A 188 3.62 -11.54 40.00
N THR A 189 4.77 -11.95 39.46
CA THR A 189 4.87 -12.55 38.12
C THR A 189 4.11 -13.87 38.04
N TYR A 190 4.21 -14.71 39.06
CA TYR A 190 3.47 -15.97 39.14
C TYR A 190 1.96 -15.74 39.07
N TYR A 191 1.42 -14.85 39.92
CA TYR A 191 -0.02 -14.56 39.93
C TYR A 191 -0.49 -13.88 38.63
N ALA A 192 0.35 -13.03 38.02
CA ALA A 192 0.03 -12.44 36.72
C ALA A 192 -0.10 -13.51 35.61
N TRP A 193 0.73 -14.56 35.63
CA TRP A 193 0.59 -15.70 34.70
C TRP A 193 -0.61 -16.57 35.04
N LEU A 194 -0.82 -16.87 36.33
CA LEU A 194 -1.95 -17.67 36.79
C LEU A 194 -3.28 -17.03 36.38
N LYS A 195 -3.43 -15.70 36.55
CA LYS A 195 -4.63 -14.97 36.15
C LYS A 195 -4.94 -15.15 34.65
N LYS A 196 -3.94 -14.93 33.80
CA LYS A 196 -4.08 -15.12 32.34
C LYS A 196 -4.40 -16.56 31.96
N TYR A 197 -3.77 -17.52 32.63
CA TYR A 197 -4.03 -18.93 32.37
C TYR A 197 -5.42 -19.36 32.83
N GLN A 198 -5.95 -18.80 33.91
CA GLN A 198 -7.30 -19.11 34.40
C GLN A 198 -8.40 -18.58 33.47
N GLU A 199 -8.17 -17.46 32.78
CA GLU A 199 -9.14 -16.85 31.85
C GLU A 199 -9.39 -17.73 30.61
N GLU A 200 -8.32 -18.22 29.95
CA GLU A 200 -8.44 -18.97 28.68
C GLU A 200 -8.08 -20.46 28.78
N ARG A 201 -7.36 -20.88 29.83
CA ARG A 201 -6.83 -22.26 30.05
C ARG A 201 -6.05 -22.85 28.88
N THR A 202 -5.46 -22.01 28.04
CA THR A 202 -4.57 -22.41 26.94
C THR A 202 -3.13 -21.97 27.21
N ILE A 203 -2.15 -22.67 26.61
CA ILE A 203 -0.74 -22.26 26.69
C ILE A 203 -0.53 -20.91 25.98
N ALA A 204 -1.32 -20.63 24.94
CA ALA A 204 -1.26 -19.39 24.16
C ALA A 204 -1.59 -18.14 25.01
N SER A 205 -2.45 -18.24 26.02
CA SER A 205 -2.82 -17.11 26.88
C SER A 205 -1.64 -16.57 27.70
N LEU A 206 -0.64 -17.41 27.93
CA LEU A 206 0.59 -17.06 28.64
C LEU A 206 1.56 -16.26 27.77
N ALA A 207 1.25 -16.06 26.48
CA ALA A 207 2.05 -15.29 25.55
C ALA A 207 2.23 -13.82 25.99
N HIS A 208 3.26 -13.21 25.41
CA HIS A 208 3.57 -11.81 25.68
C HIS A 208 2.67 -10.90 24.83
N ASN A 209 1.55 -10.42 25.39
CA ASN A 209 0.59 -9.52 24.73
C ASN A 209 1.11 -8.08 24.51
N ARG A 210 2.40 -7.88 24.22
CA ARG A 210 2.88 -6.55 23.85
C ARG A 210 2.76 -6.45 22.35
N PRO A 211 1.98 -5.49 21.84
CA PRO A 211 1.79 -5.33 20.40
C PRO A 211 3.15 -5.13 19.73
N ARG A 212 3.33 -5.79 18.59
CA ARG A 212 4.57 -5.77 17.79
C ARG A 212 4.19 -5.72 16.32
N GLY A 213 5.13 -5.27 15.49
CA GLY A 213 4.90 -5.17 14.06
C GLY A 213 3.73 -4.23 13.78
N GLU A 214 2.72 -4.75 13.09
CA GLU A 214 1.57 -3.99 12.60
C GLU A 214 0.63 -3.55 13.73
N ASP A 215 0.54 -4.35 14.79
CA ASP A 215 -0.28 -4.05 15.97
C ASP A 215 0.34 -2.94 16.85
N HIS A 216 1.59 -2.57 16.60
CA HIS A 216 2.28 -1.58 17.43
C HIS A 216 1.66 -0.18 17.22
N PRO A 217 1.35 0.59 18.27
CA PRO A 217 0.69 1.91 18.12
C PRO A 217 1.46 2.93 17.27
N ARG A 218 2.77 2.75 17.12
CA ARG A 218 3.65 3.60 16.28
C ARG A 218 3.90 3.01 14.89
N PHE A 219 3.22 1.93 14.54
CA PHE A 219 3.30 1.33 13.22
C PHE A 219 2.74 2.28 12.17
N VAL A 220 3.43 2.38 11.04
CA VAL A 220 3.01 3.22 9.92
C VAL A 220 2.16 2.35 9.01
N GLY A 221 0.84 2.46 9.15
CA GLY A 221 -0.12 1.71 8.34
C GLY A 221 -0.27 2.25 6.91
N ASP A 222 -1.14 1.61 6.13
CA ASP A 222 -1.30 1.87 4.70
C ASP A 222 -1.72 3.32 4.36
N LYS A 223 -2.42 3.97 5.28
CA LYS A 223 -2.87 5.38 5.14
C LYS A 223 -1.70 6.34 4.93
N ILE A 224 -0.55 6.07 5.55
CA ILE A 224 0.68 6.88 5.42
C ILE A 224 1.61 6.24 4.39
N ARG A 225 1.63 4.91 4.31
CA ARG A 225 2.50 4.17 3.38
C ARG A 225 2.27 4.56 1.93
N LYS A 226 1.02 4.56 1.45
CA LYS A 226 0.71 4.84 0.04
C LYS A 226 1.17 6.26 -0.39
N PRO A 227 0.78 7.35 0.30
CA PRO A 227 1.24 8.70 -0.07
C PRO A 227 2.76 8.86 -0.09
N VAL A 228 3.48 8.21 0.84
CA VAL A 228 4.95 8.26 0.86
C VAL A 228 5.53 7.53 -0.35
N LEU A 229 5.03 6.34 -0.67
CA LEU A 229 5.49 5.56 -1.82
C LEU A 229 5.17 6.24 -3.15
N ASP A 230 3.99 6.85 -3.27
CA ASP A 230 3.58 7.60 -4.46
C ASP A 230 4.50 8.82 -4.68
N LEU A 231 4.84 9.54 -3.60
CA LEU A 231 5.79 10.65 -3.67
C LEU A 231 7.22 10.20 -4.00
N VAL A 232 7.64 9.03 -3.49
CA VAL A 232 8.95 8.45 -3.81
C VAL A 232 9.00 8.00 -5.26
N ALA A 233 7.92 7.44 -5.79
CA ALA A 233 7.80 7.06 -7.19
C ALA A 233 7.85 8.29 -8.10
N ALA A 234 7.13 9.36 -7.75
CA ALA A 234 7.12 10.60 -8.53
C ALA A 234 8.44 11.38 -8.43
N ASN A 235 9.11 11.37 -7.27
CA ASN A 235 10.32 12.15 -6.99
C ASN A 235 11.38 11.31 -6.24
N PRO A 236 12.11 10.42 -6.94
CA PRO A 236 13.10 9.54 -6.29
C PRO A 236 14.28 10.31 -5.64
N GLU A 237 14.54 11.53 -6.11
CA GLU A 237 15.58 12.44 -5.60
C GLU A 237 15.29 12.97 -4.19
N TYR A 238 14.04 12.94 -3.74
CA TYR A 238 13.68 13.53 -2.46
C TYR A 238 14.32 12.79 -1.28
N SER A 239 15.00 13.56 -0.45
CA SER A 239 15.47 13.14 0.87
C SER A 239 14.32 12.98 1.85
N VAL A 240 14.55 12.27 2.96
CA VAL A 240 13.56 12.10 4.04
C VAL A 240 13.01 13.45 4.53
N HIS A 241 13.86 14.48 4.59
CA HIS A 241 13.46 15.84 4.96
C HIS A 241 12.54 16.50 3.94
N GLN A 242 12.79 16.31 2.64
CA GLN A 242 11.95 16.84 1.57
C GLN A 242 10.61 16.09 1.50
N LEU A 243 10.62 14.77 1.64
CA LEU A 243 9.40 13.95 1.74
C LEU A 243 8.55 14.38 2.94
N HIS A 244 9.17 14.61 4.10
CA HIS A 244 8.46 15.13 5.27
C HIS A 244 7.88 16.53 5.07
N ARG A 245 8.58 17.40 4.34
CA ARG A 245 8.09 18.75 4.03
C ARG A 245 6.86 18.70 3.11
N GLN A 246 6.88 17.82 2.12
CA GLN A 246 5.74 17.61 1.20
C GLN A 246 4.54 16.96 1.92
N LEU A 247 4.80 16.07 2.89
CA LEU A 247 3.79 15.39 3.69
C LEU A 247 3.56 16.03 5.08
N ALA A 248 3.81 17.34 5.20
CA ALA A 248 3.69 18.03 6.47
C ALA A 248 2.27 17.87 7.04
N GLY A 249 2.18 17.34 8.27
CA GLY A 249 0.92 17.09 8.97
C GLY A 249 0.35 15.67 8.85
N ILE A 250 0.80 14.86 7.89
CA ILE A 250 0.33 13.48 7.69
C ILE A 250 1.16 12.49 8.51
N SER A 251 2.49 12.67 8.53
CA SER A 251 3.39 11.75 9.22
C SER A 251 4.65 12.46 9.73
N GLY A 252 5.19 11.97 10.85
CA GLY A 252 6.42 12.51 11.42
C GLY A 252 7.67 12.04 10.67
N HIS A 253 8.75 12.81 10.75
CA HIS A 253 10.03 12.53 10.09
C HIS A 253 10.54 11.09 10.30
N HIS A 254 10.52 10.60 11.54
CA HIS A 254 10.97 9.24 11.86
C HIS A 254 10.04 8.15 11.33
N ALA A 255 8.75 8.44 11.14
CA ALA A 255 7.82 7.50 10.55
C ALA A 255 8.17 7.25 9.08
N ILE A 256 8.44 8.31 8.32
CA ILE A 256 8.89 8.23 6.92
C ILE A 256 10.23 7.49 6.82
N GLN A 257 11.19 7.81 7.69
CA GLN A 257 12.50 7.13 7.70
C GLN A 257 12.37 5.62 7.95
N ASN A 258 11.58 5.22 8.94
CA ASN A 258 11.36 3.81 9.26
C ASN A 258 10.61 3.08 8.14
N LEU A 259 9.65 3.77 7.50
CA LEU A 259 8.92 3.22 6.36
C LEU A 259 9.85 2.96 5.18
N LEU A 260 10.67 3.94 4.77
CA LEU A 260 11.65 3.76 3.71
C LEU A 260 12.64 2.64 4.04
N LEU A 261 13.06 2.51 5.29
CA LEU A 261 13.94 1.42 5.72
C LEU A 261 13.25 0.05 5.64
N ARG A 262 11.96 -0.04 5.99
CA ARG A 262 11.15 -1.26 5.88
C ARG A 262 10.96 -1.70 4.43
N GLU A 263 10.67 -0.75 3.54
CA GLU A 263 10.46 -0.99 2.10
C GLU A 263 11.79 -1.09 1.32
N GLY A 264 12.92 -0.92 2.00
CA GLY A 264 14.25 -0.98 1.40
C GLY A 264 14.67 0.27 0.61
N LEU A 265 13.87 1.34 0.60
CA LEU A 265 14.03 2.59 -0.16
C LEU A 265 14.90 3.66 0.51
N ASN A 266 15.89 3.26 1.34
CA ASN A 266 16.68 4.24 2.12
C ASN A 266 17.67 5.05 1.26
N THR A 267 18.23 4.46 0.21
CA THR A 267 19.17 5.12 -0.71
C THR A 267 18.45 5.66 -1.94
N TYR A 268 19.07 6.66 -2.57
CA TYR A 268 18.58 7.24 -3.81
C TYR A 268 18.45 6.19 -4.92
N ASP A 269 19.49 5.39 -5.15
CA ASP A 269 19.50 4.37 -6.21
C ASP A 269 18.34 3.38 -6.08
N ARG A 270 17.97 3.03 -4.84
CA ARG A 270 16.84 2.14 -4.58
C ARG A 270 15.49 2.82 -4.80
N ARG A 271 15.38 4.11 -4.51
CA ARG A 271 14.18 4.91 -4.85
C ARG A 271 14.03 5.06 -6.36
N LEU A 272 15.12 5.29 -7.07
CA LEU A 272 15.14 5.39 -8.53
C LEU A 272 14.74 4.05 -9.17
N ALA A 273 15.34 2.94 -8.72
CA ALA A 273 14.99 1.60 -9.18
C ALA A 273 13.51 1.27 -8.90
N TYR A 274 12.99 1.68 -7.73
CA TYR A 274 11.59 1.52 -7.40
C TYR A 274 10.68 2.32 -8.35
N ALA A 275 10.99 3.59 -8.60
CA ALA A 275 10.26 4.44 -9.54
C ALA A 275 10.28 3.87 -10.97
N GLN A 276 11.41 3.31 -11.42
CA GLN A 276 11.56 2.66 -12.73
C GLN A 276 10.85 1.31 -12.82
N SER A 277 10.71 0.59 -11.70
CA SER A 277 10.05 -0.72 -11.64
C SER A 277 8.52 -0.62 -11.68
N LEU A 278 7.96 0.54 -11.34
CA LEU A 278 6.54 0.79 -11.54
C LEU A 278 6.29 0.85 -13.05
N PRO A 279 5.30 0.11 -13.58
CA PRO A 279 4.91 0.26 -14.97
C PRO A 279 4.59 1.74 -15.16
N ALA A 280 5.26 2.40 -16.10
CA ALA A 280 4.87 3.74 -16.49
C ALA A 280 3.38 3.65 -16.80
N ASP A 281 2.55 4.31 -16.00
CA ASP A 281 1.16 4.54 -16.34
C ASP A 281 1.22 5.27 -17.68
N ARG A 282 1.16 4.49 -18.77
CA ARG A 282 0.91 5.01 -20.10
C ARG A 282 -0.36 5.80 -19.88
N GLN A 283 -0.27 7.12 -19.97
CA GLN A 283 -1.43 7.97 -19.87
C GLN A 283 -2.41 7.43 -20.89
N VAL A 284 -3.38 6.64 -20.41
CA VAL A 284 -4.47 6.19 -21.23
C VAL A 284 -5.13 7.51 -21.58
N LYS A 285 -4.91 8.00 -22.81
CA LYS A 285 -5.77 9.00 -23.40
C LYS A 285 -7.12 8.31 -23.47
N VAL A 286 -7.86 8.37 -22.36
CA VAL A 286 -9.25 7.97 -22.32
C VAL A 286 -9.87 8.82 -23.41
N ALA A 287 -10.38 8.17 -24.46
CA ALA A 287 -11.07 8.87 -25.52
C ALA A 287 -12.03 9.85 -24.84
N PRO A 288 -12.04 11.14 -25.24
CA PRO A 288 -12.91 12.12 -24.59
C PRO A 288 -14.29 11.50 -24.51
N GLN A 289 -14.80 11.36 -23.28
CA GLN A 289 -16.09 10.74 -23.06
C GLN A 289 -17.07 11.49 -23.94
N TYR A 290 -17.65 10.81 -24.93
CA TYR A 290 -18.66 11.39 -25.81
C TYR A 290 -19.85 11.74 -24.93
N VAL A 291 -19.86 12.97 -24.43
CA VAL A 291 -21.04 13.57 -23.83
C VAL A 291 -21.89 13.93 -25.04
N PRO A 292 -23.02 13.24 -25.30
CA PRO A 292 -23.88 13.63 -26.39
C PRO A 292 -24.26 15.10 -26.19
N GLU A 293 -23.95 15.96 -27.17
CA GLU A 293 -24.30 17.39 -27.15
C GLU A 293 -25.83 17.62 -27.14
N ILE A 294 -26.61 16.56 -27.26
CA ILE A 294 -28.05 16.64 -27.08
C ILE A 294 -28.28 16.95 -25.60
N PRO A 295 -28.88 18.11 -25.27
CA PRO A 295 -29.19 18.43 -23.89
C PRO A 295 -30.32 17.50 -23.43
N VAL A 296 -29.96 16.31 -22.97
CA VAL A 296 -30.88 15.32 -22.38
C VAL A 296 -31.65 15.94 -21.22
N TYR A 297 -31.10 16.99 -20.62
CA TYR A 297 -31.77 17.92 -19.71
C TYR A 297 -33.08 18.49 -20.27
N ARG A 298 -33.10 18.97 -21.53
CA ARG A 298 -34.31 19.54 -22.15
C ARG A 298 -35.37 18.47 -22.44
N LEU A 299 -34.94 17.26 -22.82
CA LEU A 299 -35.86 16.11 -22.98
C LEU A 299 -36.44 15.66 -21.62
N ARG A 300 -35.61 15.69 -20.56
CA ARG A 300 -36.05 15.39 -19.19
C ARG A 300 -37.07 16.42 -18.68
N HIS A 301 -36.96 17.68 -19.10
CA HIS A 301 -37.98 18.71 -18.83
C HIS A 301 -39.31 18.47 -19.51
N LEU A 302 -39.31 17.83 -20.69
CA LEU A 302 -40.52 17.42 -21.40
C LEU A 302 -41.26 16.25 -20.74
N ILE A 303 -40.61 15.51 -19.84
CA ILE A 303 -41.21 14.37 -19.13
C ILE A 303 -41.58 14.75 -17.68
N ALA A 304 -40.97 15.80 -17.12
CA ALA A 304 -41.13 16.22 -15.73
C ALA A 304 -42.16 17.35 -15.51
N HIS A 305 -43.25 17.39 -16.29
CA HIS A 305 -44.22 18.50 -16.28
C HIS A 305 -44.89 18.78 -14.92
N PHE A 306 -44.92 17.83 -13.98
CA PHE A 306 -45.60 18.02 -12.70
C PHE A 306 -44.70 18.43 -11.53
N ALA A 307 -43.37 18.37 -11.69
CA ALA A 307 -42.44 18.64 -10.58
C ALA A 307 -41.88 20.09 -10.57
N THR A 308 -41.92 20.82 -11.69
CA THR A 308 -41.21 22.09 -11.84
C THR A 308 -42.08 23.35 -11.97
N VAL A 309 -43.41 23.21 -12.05
CA VAL A 309 -44.33 24.34 -12.30
C VAL A 309 -44.28 25.43 -11.21
N PRO A 310 -44.22 25.11 -9.89
CA PRO A 310 -44.24 26.16 -8.86
C PRO A 310 -43.02 27.08 -8.93
N ARG A 311 -41.83 26.53 -9.23
CA ARG A 311 -40.57 27.29 -9.21
C ARG A 311 -40.40 28.19 -10.45
N LEU A 312 -40.96 27.80 -11.60
CA LEU A 312 -40.84 28.56 -12.85
C LEU A 312 -41.76 29.79 -12.91
N LEU A 313 -42.90 29.76 -12.22
CA LEU A 313 -43.82 30.90 -12.10
C LEU A 313 -43.16 32.11 -11.42
N PHE A 314 -42.33 31.87 -10.41
CA PHE A 314 -41.61 32.93 -9.70
C PHE A 314 -40.34 33.40 -10.41
N ALA A 315 -39.67 32.52 -11.17
CA ALA A 315 -38.40 32.86 -11.84
C ALA A 315 -38.58 33.52 -13.22
N ASN A 316 -39.60 33.13 -14.00
CA ASN A 316 -39.87 33.67 -15.33
C ASN A 316 -41.38 33.72 -15.58
N PRO A 317 -42.08 34.80 -15.16
CA PRO A 317 -43.55 34.82 -15.09
C PRO A 317 -44.21 34.61 -16.46
N LYS A 318 -43.64 35.17 -17.54
CA LYS A 318 -44.18 34.99 -18.90
C LYS A 318 -44.18 33.53 -19.35
N LYS A 319 -43.11 32.78 -19.08
CA LYS A 319 -43.00 31.36 -19.45
C LYS A 319 -43.83 30.48 -18.51
N GLY A 320 -43.83 30.79 -17.21
CA GLY A 320 -44.63 30.09 -16.21
C GLY A 320 -46.14 30.14 -16.47
N ILE A 321 -46.66 31.29 -16.92
CA ILE A 321 -48.07 31.44 -17.31
C ILE A 321 -48.41 30.50 -18.48
N TRP A 322 -47.58 30.45 -19.53
CA TRP A 322 -47.83 29.52 -20.65
C TRP A 322 -47.87 28.06 -20.20
N TYR A 323 -46.96 27.62 -19.33
CA TYR A 323 -47.00 26.24 -18.82
C TYR A 323 -48.23 25.94 -17.96
N LEU A 324 -48.69 26.92 -17.17
CA LEU A 324 -49.93 26.77 -16.39
C LEU A 324 -51.15 26.73 -17.31
N VAL A 325 -51.19 27.57 -18.33
CA VAL A 325 -52.24 27.55 -19.37
C VAL A 325 -52.24 26.20 -20.09
N PHE A 326 -51.10 25.72 -20.58
CA PHE A 326 -51.00 24.41 -21.25
C PHE A 326 -51.31 23.23 -20.34
N GLY A 327 -51.04 23.33 -19.02
CA GLY A 327 -51.39 22.30 -18.04
C GLY A 327 -52.88 22.27 -17.70
N ILE A 328 -53.54 23.43 -17.64
CA ILE A 328 -54.97 23.54 -17.32
C ILE A 328 -55.85 23.34 -18.56
N LEU A 329 -55.37 23.70 -19.75
CA LEU A 329 -56.08 23.53 -21.01
C LEU A 329 -56.70 22.13 -21.20
N PRO A 330 -55.97 21.00 -21.04
CA PRO A 330 -56.56 19.67 -21.20
C PRO A 330 -57.64 19.37 -20.15
N LEU A 331 -57.48 19.83 -18.90
CA LEU A 331 -58.50 19.69 -17.86
C LEU A 331 -59.75 20.52 -18.18
N PHE A 332 -59.57 21.72 -18.73
CA PHE A 332 -60.66 22.58 -19.15
C PHE A 332 -61.40 22.01 -20.37
N VAL A 333 -60.68 21.52 -21.38
CA VAL A 333 -61.26 20.82 -22.54
C VAL A 333 -62.00 19.57 -22.10
N PHE A 334 -61.45 18.78 -21.18
CA PHE A 334 -62.11 17.62 -20.61
C PHE A 334 -63.38 17.99 -19.83
N PHE A 335 -63.34 19.07 -19.05
CA PHE A 335 -64.52 19.61 -18.37
C PHE A 335 -65.60 20.06 -19.36
N LEU A 336 -65.24 20.78 -20.43
CA LEU A 336 -66.18 21.19 -21.48
C LEU A 336 -66.78 19.96 -22.20
N TRP A 337 -65.97 18.93 -22.43
CA TRP A 337 -66.41 17.69 -23.06
C TRP A 337 -67.39 16.91 -22.17
N ILE A 338 -67.12 16.80 -20.87
CA ILE A 338 -68.04 16.23 -19.88
C ILE A 338 -69.34 17.04 -19.84
N ARG A 339 -69.26 18.37 -19.81
CA ARG A 339 -70.44 19.25 -19.81
C ARG A 339 -71.28 19.08 -21.07
N LEU A 340 -70.65 18.89 -22.23
CA LEU A 340 -71.33 18.61 -23.50
C LEU A 340 -72.09 17.27 -23.45
N LEU A 341 -71.49 16.24 -22.85
CA LEU A 341 -72.13 14.93 -22.68
C LEU A 341 -73.30 14.97 -21.69
N LEU A 342 -73.18 15.71 -20.58
CA LEU A 342 -74.22 15.85 -19.56
C LEU A 342 -75.35 16.82 -19.95
N GLY A 343 -75.09 17.81 -20.80
CA GLY A 343 -76.08 18.79 -21.26
C GLY A 343 -76.91 18.33 -22.46
N ALA A 344 -76.69 17.11 -22.94
CA ALA A 344 -77.37 16.54 -24.09
C ALA A 344 -78.82 16.16 -23.75
N GLY A 345 -79.79 16.75 -24.45
CA GLY A 345 -81.22 16.47 -24.25
C GLY A 345 -81.61 15.01 -24.56
N PRO A 346 -82.72 14.51 -24.00
CA PRO A 346 -83.14 13.12 -24.15
C PRO A 346 -83.72 12.86 -25.54
N GLY A 347 -82.87 12.39 -26.46
CA GLY A 347 -83.29 11.81 -27.73
C GLY A 347 -82.10 11.53 -28.63
N SER A 348 -81.78 10.25 -28.83
CA SER A 348 -80.79 9.60 -29.74
C SER A 348 -79.38 10.21 -29.93
N SER A 349 -79.14 11.44 -29.50
CA SER A 349 -77.93 12.24 -29.70
C SER A 349 -76.85 11.93 -28.68
N THR A 350 -77.22 11.51 -27.45
CA THR A 350 -76.28 11.07 -26.41
C THR A 350 -75.48 9.86 -26.86
N LEU A 351 -76.14 8.86 -27.45
CA LEU A 351 -75.48 7.63 -27.92
C LEU A 351 -74.51 7.94 -29.07
N GLY A 352 -74.91 8.81 -30.01
CA GLY A 352 -74.05 9.30 -31.08
C GLY A 352 -72.84 10.09 -30.57
N MET A 353 -73.02 10.93 -29.55
CA MET A 353 -71.92 11.67 -28.93
C MET A 353 -70.95 10.77 -28.17
N ILE A 354 -71.41 9.69 -27.55
CA ILE A 354 -70.53 8.68 -26.92
C ILE A 354 -69.69 7.95 -27.99
N PHE A 355 -70.30 7.53 -29.10
CA PHE A 355 -69.54 6.89 -30.17
C PHE A 355 -68.53 7.83 -30.84
N ALA A 356 -68.91 9.08 -31.11
CA ALA A 356 -67.99 10.09 -31.63
C ALA A 356 -66.84 10.38 -30.64
N SER A 357 -67.15 10.39 -29.34
CA SER A 357 -66.20 10.54 -28.25
C SER A 357 -65.17 9.41 -28.22
N VAL A 358 -65.63 8.16 -28.35
CA VAL A 358 -64.75 6.97 -28.41
C VAL A 358 -63.90 7.00 -29.69
N ALA A 359 -64.49 7.32 -30.84
CA ALA A 359 -63.73 7.40 -32.09
C ALA A 359 -62.63 8.47 -32.03
N LEU A 360 -62.93 9.65 -31.45
CA LEU A 360 -61.98 10.74 -31.30
C LEU A 360 -60.84 10.38 -30.33
N THR A 361 -61.13 9.72 -29.21
CA THR A 361 -60.09 9.32 -28.24
C THR A 361 -59.15 8.27 -28.81
N PHE A 362 -59.67 7.24 -29.49
CA PHE A 362 -58.85 6.25 -30.19
C PHE A 362 -58.03 6.88 -31.32
N GLY A 363 -58.64 7.75 -32.13
CA GLY A 363 -57.95 8.48 -33.20
C GLY A 363 -56.80 9.33 -32.67
N LEU A 364 -57.02 10.07 -31.57
CA LEU A 364 -55.99 10.87 -30.90
C LEU A 364 -54.87 9.99 -30.33
N PHE A 365 -55.20 8.84 -29.74
CA PHE A 365 -54.21 7.90 -29.20
C PHE A 365 -53.30 7.34 -30.29
N PHE A 366 -53.87 6.86 -31.41
CA PHE A 366 -53.09 6.38 -32.55
C PHE A 366 -52.28 7.50 -33.21
N PHE A 367 -52.82 8.71 -33.28
CA PHE A 367 -52.10 9.87 -33.78
C PHE A 367 -50.86 10.17 -32.93
N ILE A 368 -51.01 10.29 -31.61
CA ILE A 368 -49.87 10.54 -30.69
C ILE A 368 -48.85 9.40 -30.76
N TYR A 369 -49.32 8.15 -30.81
CA TYR A 369 -48.45 6.99 -30.98
C TYR A 369 -47.64 7.07 -32.28
N SER A 370 -48.29 7.39 -33.41
CA SER A 370 -47.61 7.55 -34.70
C SER A 370 -46.67 8.75 -34.75
N MET A 371 -47.03 9.86 -34.07
CA MET A 371 -46.24 11.09 -34.00
C MET A 371 -44.87 10.83 -33.39
N LYS A 372 -44.77 9.91 -32.41
CA LYS A 372 -43.48 9.46 -31.88
C LYS A 372 -42.57 8.93 -32.98
N TYR A 373 -43.08 8.05 -33.86
CA TYR A 373 -42.30 7.47 -34.96
C TYR A 373 -41.89 8.52 -35.99
N TYR A 374 -42.81 9.41 -36.38
CA TYR A 374 -42.48 10.49 -37.31
C TYR A 374 -41.43 11.47 -36.77
N ILE A 375 -41.49 11.81 -35.47
CA ILE A 375 -40.48 12.66 -34.82
C ILE A 375 -39.12 11.95 -34.79
N THR A 376 -39.09 10.65 -34.48
CA THR A 376 -37.82 9.89 -34.49
C THR A 376 -37.21 9.83 -35.89
N VAL A 377 -38.02 9.63 -36.93
CA VAL A 377 -37.55 9.62 -38.32
C VAL A 377 -37.03 11.00 -38.73
N LEU A 378 -37.76 12.08 -38.42
CA LEU A 378 -37.30 13.45 -38.67
C LEU A 378 -36.01 13.78 -37.91
N MET A 379 -35.86 13.30 -36.68
CA MET A 379 -34.66 13.52 -35.88
C MET A 379 -33.47 12.76 -36.46
N VAL A 380 -33.65 11.51 -36.89
CA VAL A 380 -32.61 10.71 -37.56
C VAL A 380 -32.20 11.34 -38.88
N LEU A 381 -33.16 11.79 -39.69
CA LEU A 381 -32.89 12.53 -40.94
C LEU A 381 -32.13 13.83 -40.68
N LYS A 382 -32.48 14.57 -39.63
CA LYS A 382 -31.79 15.81 -39.24
C LYS A 382 -30.37 15.53 -38.72
N LEU A 383 -30.17 14.46 -37.96
CA LEU A 383 -28.84 14.06 -37.49
C LEU A 383 -27.94 13.66 -38.67
N ALA A 384 -28.51 12.89 -39.60
CA ALA A 384 -27.83 12.48 -40.82
C ALA A 384 -27.44 13.66 -41.72
N SER A 385 -28.24 14.73 -41.77
CA SER A 385 -27.91 15.93 -42.55
C SER A 385 -26.96 16.90 -41.84
N SER A 386 -26.96 16.94 -40.50
CA SER A 386 -26.09 17.85 -39.72
C SER A 386 -24.61 17.44 -39.66
N GLY A 387 -24.27 16.20 -40.04
CA GLY A 387 -22.89 15.70 -40.06
C GLY A 387 -22.01 16.25 -41.21
N SER A 388 -22.57 17.07 -42.11
CA SER A 388 -21.88 17.58 -43.32
C SER A 388 -21.33 19.01 -43.18
N ALA A 389 -21.09 19.50 -41.98
CA ALA A 389 -20.47 20.81 -41.77
C ALA A 389 -19.00 20.65 -41.34
N ASN A 390 -18.07 20.75 -42.29
CA ASN A 390 -16.65 20.92 -41.97
C ASN A 390 -16.43 22.28 -41.30
N PRO A 391 -15.61 22.39 -40.24
CA PRO A 391 -15.17 23.69 -39.73
C PRO A 391 -14.26 24.37 -40.77
N PRO A 392 -14.29 25.71 -40.91
CA PRO A 392 -13.45 26.40 -41.87
C PRO A 392 -11.98 26.31 -41.46
N VAL A 393 -11.18 25.70 -42.33
CA VAL A 393 -9.72 25.77 -42.27
C VAL A 393 -9.31 27.21 -42.61
N LYS A 394 -8.60 27.88 -41.70
CA LYS A 394 -7.90 29.13 -42.02
C LYS A 394 -6.66 28.78 -42.82
N THR A 395 -6.66 29.06 -44.11
CA THR A 395 -5.46 29.11 -44.95
C THR A 395 -5.09 30.55 -45.22
N ASP A 396 -3.84 30.88 -44.92
CA ASP A 396 -3.24 32.18 -45.15
C ASP A 396 -3.23 32.58 -46.63
N ALA A 397 -3.29 33.89 -46.85
CA ALA A 397 -3.43 34.53 -48.14
C ALA A 397 -2.27 34.23 -49.10
N GLY A 398 -2.62 33.85 -50.34
CA GLY A 398 -1.72 33.77 -51.48
C GLY A 398 -2.48 34.15 -52.74
N ASN A 399 -2.07 35.27 -53.34
CA ASN A 399 -2.68 35.95 -54.47
C ASN A 399 -2.47 35.14 -55.77
N SER A 400 -3.53 34.83 -56.53
CA SER A 400 -3.41 34.70 -57.99
C SER A 400 -4.78 34.83 -58.67
N SER A 401 -4.80 35.75 -59.62
CA SER A 401 -5.83 36.07 -60.60
C SER A 401 -5.90 34.98 -61.68
N THR A 402 -7.10 34.66 -62.16
CA THR A 402 -7.43 34.53 -63.59
C THR A 402 -8.92 34.37 -63.81
N ASP A 403 -9.40 35.08 -64.83
CA ASP A 403 -10.75 35.16 -65.38
C ASP A 403 -11.30 33.83 -65.95
N GLY A 404 -12.63 33.74 -66.02
CA GLY A 404 -13.31 32.70 -66.80
C GLY A 404 -14.84 32.82 -66.74
N ASN A 405 -15.42 33.28 -67.84
CA ASN A 405 -16.82 33.62 -68.07
C ASN A 405 -17.74 32.39 -68.32
N THR A 406 -19.07 32.63 -68.29
CA THR A 406 -20.21 31.86 -68.88
C THR A 406 -21.02 30.89 -67.96
N PRO A 407 -22.29 30.57 -68.32
CA PRO A 407 -23.47 31.43 -68.14
C PRO A 407 -24.59 30.72 -67.36
N GLY A 408 -25.63 31.48 -67.00
CA GLY A 408 -26.75 31.04 -66.17
C GLY A 408 -27.55 29.85 -66.72
N VAL A 409 -27.88 28.95 -65.79
CA VAL A 409 -28.95 27.95 -65.92
C VAL A 409 -29.81 28.09 -64.67
N GLU A 410 -31.05 28.51 -64.84
CA GLU A 410 -32.06 28.52 -63.79
C GLU A 410 -32.53 27.08 -63.52
N GLU A 411 -32.33 26.59 -62.30
CA GLU A 411 -32.86 25.30 -61.83
C GLU A 411 -33.84 25.49 -60.66
N PRO A 412 -34.83 24.58 -60.51
CA PRO A 412 -36.05 24.85 -59.77
C PRO A 412 -35.83 24.80 -58.25
N VAL A 413 -36.32 25.84 -57.58
CA VAL A 413 -36.31 25.95 -56.11
C VAL A 413 -37.13 24.80 -55.49
N SER A 414 -36.49 23.98 -54.66
CA SER A 414 -37.17 22.87 -53.97
C SER A 414 -38.16 23.41 -52.92
N VAL A 415 -39.45 23.15 -53.13
CA VAL A 415 -40.57 23.53 -52.24
C VAL A 415 -40.37 23.09 -50.78
N ALA A 416 -39.63 22.00 -50.55
CA ALA A 416 -39.31 21.49 -49.22
C ALA A 416 -38.42 22.44 -48.39
N GLY A 417 -37.48 23.15 -49.03
CA GLY A 417 -36.59 24.10 -48.36
C GLY A 417 -37.31 25.35 -47.89
N GLU A 418 -38.31 25.80 -48.65
CA GLU A 418 -39.10 26.98 -48.32
C GLU A 418 -40.10 26.70 -47.17
N ILE A 419 -40.69 25.49 -47.14
CA ILE A 419 -41.55 25.05 -46.04
C ILE A 419 -40.74 24.96 -44.74
N LEU A 420 -39.50 24.44 -44.78
CA LEU A 420 -38.64 24.34 -43.60
C LEU A 420 -38.21 25.72 -43.07
N ALA A 421 -37.91 26.67 -43.95
CA ALA A 421 -37.58 28.05 -43.59
C ALA A 421 -38.77 28.79 -42.96
N ARG A 422 -40.00 28.53 -43.43
CA ARG A 422 -41.22 29.08 -42.83
C ARG A 422 -41.52 28.48 -41.45
N VAL A 423 -41.27 27.17 -41.27
CA VAL A 423 -41.45 26.49 -39.98
C VAL A 423 -40.40 26.95 -38.95
N SER A 424 -39.15 27.21 -39.36
CA SER A 424 -38.13 27.75 -38.44
C SER A 424 -38.44 29.18 -38.00
N ASN A 425 -38.98 30.01 -38.90
CA ASN A 425 -39.38 31.38 -38.58
C ASN A 425 -40.62 31.43 -37.65
N PHE A 426 -41.57 30.49 -37.81
CA PHE A 426 -42.74 30.39 -36.93
C PHE A 426 -42.37 29.98 -35.48
N LEU A 427 -41.25 29.29 -35.28
CA LEU A 427 -40.80 28.80 -33.97
C LEU A 427 -39.83 29.74 -33.23
N HIS A 428 -39.58 30.96 -33.73
CA HIS A 428 -38.71 31.97 -33.11
C HIS A 428 -37.33 31.42 -32.66
N LEU A 429 -36.73 30.56 -33.47
CA LEU A 429 -35.35 30.12 -33.30
C LEU A 429 -34.42 31.14 -33.99
N GLU A 430 -34.09 32.23 -33.30
CA GLU A 430 -33.05 33.16 -33.76
C GLU A 430 -31.70 32.43 -33.87
N GLY A 431 -31.06 32.53 -35.04
CA GLY A 431 -29.62 32.22 -35.17
C GLY A 431 -29.17 31.34 -36.34
N VAL A 432 -29.91 31.20 -37.44
CA VAL A 432 -29.40 30.46 -38.62
C VAL A 432 -29.55 31.28 -39.90
N LYS A 433 -28.52 32.05 -40.24
CA LYS A 433 -28.30 32.53 -41.62
C LYS A 433 -27.77 31.36 -42.44
N ALA A 434 -28.57 30.83 -43.35
CA ALA A 434 -28.10 29.86 -44.34
C ALA A 434 -27.25 30.58 -45.40
N HIS A 435 -25.96 30.29 -45.44
CA HIS A 435 -25.09 30.59 -46.58
C HIS A 435 -24.88 29.29 -47.34
N LEU A 436 -25.24 29.28 -48.63
CA LEU A 436 -25.01 28.17 -49.56
C LEU A 436 -23.65 28.37 -50.24
N PRO A 437 -22.75 27.37 -50.29
CA PRO A 437 -21.71 27.33 -51.28
C PRO A 437 -21.97 26.21 -52.31
N GLY A 438 -21.71 26.52 -53.56
CA GLY A 438 -21.78 25.59 -54.68
C GLY A 438 -20.55 24.69 -54.81
N GLY A 439 -20.73 23.67 -55.65
CA GLY A 439 -19.69 23.02 -56.47
C GLY A 439 -18.52 22.33 -55.76
N LEU A 440 -18.59 20.99 -55.68
CA LEU A 440 -17.67 20.01 -56.30
C LEU A 440 -17.59 18.72 -55.48
N GLY A 441 -17.94 17.60 -56.13
CA GLY A 441 -17.42 16.25 -55.85
C GLY A 441 -17.32 15.79 -54.39
N SER A 442 -18.39 15.89 -53.60
CA SER A 442 -18.41 15.21 -52.30
C SER A 442 -18.91 13.78 -52.49
N GLN A 443 -18.02 12.79 -52.36
CA GLN A 443 -18.43 11.40 -52.20
C GLN A 443 -19.45 11.33 -51.07
N ARG A 444 -20.63 10.77 -51.36
CA ARG A 444 -21.69 10.54 -50.37
C ARG A 444 -21.18 9.53 -49.35
N ILE A 445 -20.57 10.02 -48.27
CA ILE A 445 -20.19 9.19 -47.13
C ILE A 445 -21.45 9.00 -46.29
N ASN A 446 -21.86 7.75 -46.12
CA ASN A 446 -22.96 7.39 -45.22
C ASN A 446 -22.56 7.76 -43.78
N PRO A 447 -23.28 8.66 -43.09
CA PRO A 447 -22.93 9.10 -41.74
C PRO A 447 -23.12 8.03 -40.66
N LEU A 448 -23.54 6.81 -41.04
CA LEU A 448 -23.65 5.64 -40.16
C LEU A 448 -22.37 4.81 -40.08
N LEU A 449 -21.38 5.07 -40.95
CA LEU A 449 -20.07 4.44 -40.91
C LEU A 449 -19.05 5.50 -40.49
N ILE A 450 -18.41 5.31 -39.33
CA ILE A 450 -17.30 6.15 -38.89
C ILE A 450 -16.14 5.88 -39.84
N ASN A 451 -15.71 6.91 -40.57
CA ASN A 451 -14.60 6.79 -41.49
C ASN A 451 -13.27 6.76 -40.70
N LEU A 452 -12.70 5.56 -40.54
CA LEU A 452 -11.46 5.31 -39.80
C LEU A 452 -10.21 5.36 -40.69
N GLU A 453 -10.35 5.61 -41.99
CA GLU A 453 -9.24 5.55 -42.97
C GLU A 453 -8.12 6.58 -42.72
N LYS A 454 -8.35 7.59 -41.87
CA LYS A 454 -7.35 8.62 -41.53
C LYS A 454 -6.82 8.55 -40.11
N VAL A 455 -7.16 7.50 -39.34
CA VAL A 455 -6.63 7.32 -37.99
C VAL A 455 -5.34 6.51 -38.07
N GLU A 456 -4.23 7.20 -38.35
CA GLU A 456 -2.90 6.62 -38.20
C GLU A 456 -2.56 6.57 -36.70
N LEU A 457 -2.34 5.36 -36.17
CA LEU A 457 -1.90 5.16 -34.80
C LEU A 457 -0.40 5.50 -34.72
N GLU A 458 -0.05 6.70 -34.26
CA GLU A 458 1.34 7.06 -33.95
C GLU A 458 1.85 6.20 -32.77
N GLY A 459 2.68 5.18 -33.05
CA GLY A 459 3.35 4.36 -32.02
C GLY A 459 3.50 2.87 -32.35
N GLU A 460 3.97 2.09 -31.37
CA GLU A 460 3.92 0.63 -31.42
C GLU A 460 2.45 0.17 -31.49
N ARG A 461 2.12 -0.69 -32.46
CA ARG A 461 0.76 -1.27 -32.56
C ARG A 461 0.38 -1.92 -31.21
N PRO A 462 -0.79 -1.62 -30.62
CA PRO A 462 -1.17 -2.19 -29.32
C PRO A 462 -1.23 -3.71 -29.38
N PHE A 463 -0.89 -4.39 -28.29
CA PHE A 463 -1.12 -5.84 -28.19
C PHE A 463 -2.64 -6.10 -28.12
N VAL A 464 -3.13 -7.04 -28.95
CA VAL A 464 -4.56 -7.36 -29.03
C VAL A 464 -4.81 -8.74 -28.41
N SER A 465 -5.70 -8.81 -27.42
CA SER A 465 -6.15 -10.09 -26.89
C SER A 465 -7.59 -10.36 -27.31
N ILE A 466 -7.82 -11.47 -28.01
CA ILE A 466 -9.11 -11.86 -28.58
C ILE A 466 -9.66 -13.02 -27.77
N HIS A 467 -10.74 -12.77 -27.02
CA HIS A 467 -11.38 -13.80 -26.21
C HIS A 467 -12.63 -14.29 -26.93
N VAL A 468 -12.68 -15.58 -27.26
CA VAL A 468 -13.81 -16.20 -27.98
C VAL A 468 -14.41 -17.28 -27.10
N ALA A 469 -15.68 -17.10 -26.71
CA ALA A 469 -16.47 -18.15 -26.08
C ALA A 469 -17.05 -19.07 -27.16
N LEU A 470 -16.81 -20.37 -27.06
CA LEU A 470 -17.28 -21.38 -28.00
C LEU A 470 -18.53 -22.09 -27.45
N TYR A 471 -19.47 -22.41 -28.34
CA TYR A 471 -20.66 -23.21 -28.02
C TYR A 471 -20.95 -24.19 -29.18
N ASN A 472 -20.84 -25.48 -28.90
CA ASN A 472 -21.27 -26.70 -29.61
C ASN A 472 -21.16 -26.89 -31.15
N GLU A 473 -20.69 -25.94 -31.96
CA GLU A 473 -20.69 -26.13 -33.42
C GLU A 473 -19.30 -26.19 -34.07
N LYS A 474 -18.88 -27.40 -34.47
CA LYS A 474 -17.57 -27.68 -35.11
C LYS A 474 -17.24 -26.78 -36.31
N ARG A 475 -18.23 -26.51 -37.18
CA ARG A 475 -18.05 -25.65 -38.37
C ARG A 475 -17.92 -24.16 -38.05
N VAL A 476 -18.31 -23.76 -36.84
CA VAL A 476 -18.20 -22.38 -36.37
C VAL A 476 -16.83 -22.13 -35.75
N VAL A 477 -16.32 -23.10 -34.97
CA VAL A 477 -14.98 -23.04 -34.36
C VAL A 477 -13.89 -22.79 -35.41
N GLU A 478 -13.89 -23.56 -36.50
CA GLU A 478 -12.87 -23.45 -37.56
C GLU A 478 -12.89 -22.08 -38.25
N ARG A 479 -14.07 -21.59 -38.62
CA ARG A 479 -14.24 -20.27 -39.25
C ARG A 479 -13.87 -19.13 -38.32
N LEU A 480 -14.16 -19.26 -37.02
CA LEU A 480 -13.80 -18.29 -36.01
C LEU A 480 -12.28 -18.21 -35.83
N ILE A 481 -11.63 -19.36 -35.65
CA ILE A 481 -10.17 -19.45 -35.53
C ILE A 481 -9.51 -18.86 -36.77
N GLN A 482 -9.99 -19.20 -37.97
CA GLN A 482 -9.46 -18.68 -39.23
C GLN A 482 -9.62 -17.16 -39.33
N SER A 483 -10.78 -16.62 -38.92
CA SER A 483 -11.04 -15.17 -38.92
C SER A 483 -10.19 -14.41 -37.89
N CYS A 484 -9.97 -15.00 -36.70
CA CYS A 484 -9.12 -14.41 -35.67
C CYS A 484 -7.63 -14.47 -36.05
N THR A 485 -7.20 -15.52 -36.75
CA THR A 485 -5.80 -15.71 -37.15
C THR A 485 -5.43 -14.99 -38.45
N SER A 486 -6.40 -14.66 -39.31
CA SER A 486 -6.18 -13.88 -40.52
C SER A 486 -5.89 -12.39 -40.27
N GLN A 487 -5.87 -11.95 -39.01
CA GLN A 487 -5.59 -10.56 -38.68
C GLN A 487 -4.13 -10.19 -38.97
N ALA A 488 -3.93 -9.12 -39.75
CA ALA A 488 -2.61 -8.61 -40.12
C ALA A 488 -1.99 -7.78 -38.98
N TRP A 489 -1.82 -8.39 -37.81
CA TRP A 489 -1.37 -7.74 -36.59
C TRP A 489 -0.03 -8.31 -36.11
N TYR A 490 1.07 -7.79 -36.68
CA TYR A 490 2.42 -8.27 -36.44
C TYR A 490 3.29 -7.19 -35.79
N THR A 491 4.29 -7.59 -35.01
CA THR A 491 5.34 -6.68 -34.55
C THR A 491 6.23 -6.28 -35.74
N PRO A 492 6.55 -4.99 -35.92
CA PRO A 492 7.60 -4.61 -36.86
C PRO A 492 8.92 -5.20 -36.35
N GLY A 493 9.55 -6.03 -37.17
CA GLY A 493 10.92 -6.49 -36.90
C GLY A 493 11.82 -5.27 -36.78
N ASN A 494 12.64 -5.21 -35.72
CA ASN A 494 13.55 -4.10 -35.40
C ASN A 494 14.25 -3.52 -36.65
N LYS A 495 13.78 -2.37 -37.11
CA LYS A 495 14.51 -1.26 -37.77
C LYS A 495 13.51 -0.15 -38.11
N PRO A 496 13.65 1.06 -37.53
CA PRO A 496 12.86 2.21 -37.98
C PRO A 496 13.42 2.70 -39.32
N GLY A 497 12.56 2.88 -40.33
CA GLY A 497 12.91 3.55 -41.59
C GLY A 497 12.68 2.81 -42.91
N LEU A 498 11.87 1.74 -42.96
CA LEU A 498 11.45 1.17 -44.23
C LEU A 498 9.92 0.99 -44.26
N GLU A 499 9.22 2.06 -44.61
CA GLU A 499 7.85 1.97 -45.08
C GLU A 499 7.82 1.34 -46.49
N GLU A 500 6.80 0.52 -46.71
CA GLU A 500 6.30 0.06 -48.01
C GLU A 500 7.18 -0.87 -48.87
N SER A 501 6.77 -2.13 -48.92
CA SER A 501 6.16 -2.69 -50.15
C SER A 501 5.78 -4.14 -49.94
N TYR A 502 4.51 -4.45 -50.22
CA TYR A 502 4.05 -5.83 -50.40
C TYR A 502 4.76 -6.40 -51.64
N LYS A 503 5.75 -7.28 -51.42
CA LYS A 503 6.32 -8.14 -52.47
C LYS A 503 6.05 -9.60 -52.10
N PRO A 504 5.32 -10.36 -52.93
CA PRO A 504 5.12 -11.78 -52.69
C PRO A 504 6.45 -12.49 -52.95
N GLY A 505 7.00 -13.20 -51.95
CA GLY A 505 8.20 -14.04 -52.11
C GLY A 505 9.35 -13.83 -51.13
N LEU A 506 9.23 -12.97 -50.10
CA LEU A 506 10.28 -12.84 -49.09
C LEU A 506 10.14 -13.93 -47.99
N ARG A 507 11.19 -14.76 -47.84
CA ARG A 507 11.30 -15.85 -46.85
C ARG A 507 10.86 -15.42 -45.44
N GLU A 508 10.12 -16.31 -44.79
CA GLU A 508 9.45 -16.22 -43.47
C GLU A 508 10.42 -16.03 -42.28
N GLY A 509 11.19 -14.95 -42.28
CA GLY A 509 12.01 -14.54 -41.15
C GLY A 509 11.18 -13.77 -40.11
N ALA A 510 10.56 -14.51 -39.17
CA ALA A 510 10.14 -14.07 -37.84
C ALA A 510 9.34 -12.74 -37.73
N ARG A 511 8.16 -12.67 -38.35
CA ARG A 511 7.09 -11.79 -37.85
C ARG A 511 6.41 -12.47 -36.67
N ARG A 512 6.61 -11.97 -35.44
CA ARG A 512 5.82 -12.44 -34.29
C ARG A 512 4.44 -11.79 -34.36
N ALA A 513 3.38 -12.59 -34.23
CA ALA A 513 2.04 -12.07 -34.03
C ALA A 513 2.03 -11.19 -32.77
N ASN A 514 1.44 -10.00 -32.84
CA ASN A 514 1.27 -9.09 -31.71
C ASN A 514 -0.17 -9.18 -31.15
N TYR A 515 -0.71 -10.39 -31.19
CA TYR A 515 -2.03 -10.71 -30.67
C TYR A 515 -2.02 -12.10 -30.03
N GLU A 516 -2.95 -12.33 -29.12
CA GLU A 516 -3.29 -13.66 -28.61
C GLU A 516 -4.77 -13.95 -28.86
N VAL A 517 -5.10 -15.23 -29.03
CA VAL A 517 -6.48 -15.71 -29.14
C VAL A 517 -6.70 -16.70 -28.00
N ILE A 518 -7.64 -16.39 -27.12
CA ILE A 518 -8.05 -17.23 -26.01
C ILE A 518 -9.41 -17.82 -26.36
N LEU A 519 -9.44 -19.13 -26.56
CA LEU A 519 -10.67 -19.88 -26.76
C LEU A 519 -11.14 -20.40 -25.40
N VAL A 520 -12.35 -20.01 -24.99
CA VAL A 520 -12.99 -20.48 -23.76
C VAL A 520 -14.13 -21.40 -24.15
N ASP A 521 -14.02 -22.64 -23.72
CA ASP A 521 -14.93 -23.72 -24.05
C ASP A 521 -15.64 -24.17 -22.76
N ASP A 522 -16.95 -24.01 -22.71
CA ASP A 522 -17.79 -24.34 -21.54
C ASP A 522 -18.55 -25.66 -21.73
N SER A 523 -18.29 -26.37 -22.84
CA SER A 523 -19.01 -27.60 -23.18
C SER A 523 -18.26 -28.85 -22.71
N THR A 524 -19.01 -29.92 -22.47
CA THR A 524 -18.50 -31.22 -21.96
C THR A 524 -18.23 -32.21 -23.08
N ASP A 525 -18.52 -31.82 -24.32
CA ASP A 525 -18.20 -32.54 -25.54
C ASP A 525 -16.79 -32.15 -26.04
N GLU A 526 -16.20 -32.97 -26.88
CA GLU A 526 -14.76 -32.96 -27.25
C GLU A 526 -14.35 -31.74 -28.13
N THR A 527 -15.04 -30.60 -28.01
CA THR A 527 -14.83 -29.33 -28.72
C THR A 527 -13.42 -28.77 -28.57
N THR A 528 -12.81 -28.95 -27.40
CA THR A 528 -11.41 -28.59 -27.16
C THR A 528 -10.43 -29.41 -28.03
N GLU A 529 -10.65 -30.72 -28.18
CA GLU A 529 -9.82 -31.57 -29.05
C GLU A 529 -10.06 -31.27 -30.54
N ILE A 530 -11.30 -30.93 -30.91
CA ILE A 530 -11.63 -30.48 -32.28
C ILE A 530 -10.92 -29.17 -32.63
N ALA A 531 -10.92 -28.18 -31.73
CA ALA A 531 -10.21 -26.92 -31.92
C ALA A 531 -8.70 -27.14 -32.07
N LYS A 532 -8.14 -28.01 -31.24
CA LYS A 532 -6.73 -28.39 -31.27
C LYS A 532 -6.36 -29.13 -32.57
N GLN A 533 -7.19 -30.08 -33.02
CA GLN A 533 -6.97 -30.78 -34.28
C GLN A 533 -7.02 -29.80 -35.46
N SER A 534 -8.00 -28.89 -35.51
CA SER A 534 -8.11 -27.86 -36.55
C SER A 534 -6.88 -26.93 -36.59
N LEU A 535 -6.31 -26.59 -35.44
CA LEU A 535 -5.07 -25.79 -35.36
C LEU A 535 -3.85 -26.58 -35.86
N ILE A 536 -3.72 -27.86 -35.48
CA ILE A 536 -2.62 -28.73 -35.94
C ILE A 536 -2.71 -28.95 -37.46
N ASP A 537 -3.91 -29.19 -38.00
CA ASP A 537 -4.15 -29.37 -39.44
C ASP A 537 -3.75 -28.12 -40.23
N ASN A 538 -3.84 -26.93 -39.62
CA ASN A 538 -3.41 -25.65 -40.17
C ASN A 538 -1.91 -25.34 -39.94
N GLY A 539 -1.11 -26.32 -39.50
CA GLY A 539 0.35 -26.20 -39.38
C GLY A 539 0.86 -25.58 -38.08
N TRP A 540 0.00 -25.41 -37.06
CA TRP A 540 0.40 -24.86 -35.77
C TRP A 540 1.09 -25.92 -34.89
N GLN A 541 2.17 -25.52 -34.20
CA GLN A 541 2.90 -26.40 -33.29
C GLN A 541 2.41 -26.25 -31.85
N GLN A 542 2.06 -27.37 -31.21
CA GLN A 542 1.69 -27.38 -29.80
C GLN A 542 2.93 -27.20 -28.92
N SER A 543 2.98 -26.11 -28.14
CA SER A 543 4.00 -25.95 -27.10
C SER A 543 3.52 -26.63 -25.80
N SER A 544 4.32 -27.53 -25.25
CA SER A 544 4.00 -28.38 -24.11
C SER A 544 3.93 -27.60 -22.78
N ALA A 545 2.85 -26.85 -22.55
CA ALA A 545 2.55 -26.21 -21.27
C ALA A 545 1.09 -26.48 -20.85
N CYS A 546 0.67 -27.75 -20.84
CA CYS A 546 -0.53 -28.15 -20.11
C CYS A 546 -0.21 -28.15 -18.61
N LEU A 547 -0.48 -27.05 -17.91
CA LEU A 547 -0.68 -27.09 -16.46
C LEU A 547 -2.04 -27.77 -16.22
N PRO A 548 -2.11 -28.90 -15.48
CA PRO A 548 -3.39 -29.49 -15.14
C PRO A 548 -4.20 -28.49 -14.31
N ALA A 549 -5.47 -28.31 -14.71
CA ALA A 549 -6.43 -27.46 -14.04
C ALA A 549 -6.41 -27.72 -12.53
N ARG A 550 -5.96 -26.72 -11.77
CA ARG A 550 -6.08 -26.69 -10.33
C ARG A 550 -7.58 -26.65 -10.04
N GLN A 551 -8.15 -27.77 -9.61
CA GLN A 551 -9.51 -27.83 -9.11
C GLN A 551 -9.70 -26.70 -8.10
N VAL A 552 -10.50 -25.70 -8.49
CA VAL A 552 -11.00 -24.69 -7.58
C VAL A 552 -12.14 -25.38 -6.83
N PRO A 553 -12.03 -25.63 -5.50
CA PRO A 553 -13.16 -26.17 -4.76
C PRO A 553 -14.28 -25.11 -4.77
N GLY A 554 -15.49 -25.58 -5.11
CA GLY A 554 -16.73 -24.79 -5.03
C GLY A 554 -17.16 -24.48 -3.60
#